data_AF-A0A821PGZ0-F1
#
_entry.id   AF-A0A821PGZ0-F1
#
_cell.length_a   1.000
_cell.length_b   1.000
_cell.length_c   1.000
_cell.angle_alpha   90.00
_cell.angle_beta   90.00
_cell.angle_gamma   90.00
#
_symmetry.space_group_name_H-M   'P 1'
#
loop_
_entity.id
_entity.type
_entity.pdbx_description
1 polymer ?
#
loop_
_entity_poly.entity_id
_entity_poly.type
_entity_poly.pdbx_seq_one_letter_code
_entity_poly.pdbx_strand_id
1 'polypeptide(L)'
;MKAIMKSLIQQYERHRGYPPNAIVMYRDGISESEFDTVFGKELTAIREACVELSPVYRPYLTYIVVNKRHHTRFFPMNSEKNVQAGTVVDSHDITNPTTYDFYLNSHHAAL
;
A
#
# COMPACT_ATOMS: atom_id res chain seq x y z
N MET A 1 -11.36 8.28 7.05
CA MET A 1 -9.88 8.24 7.07
C MET A 1 -9.28 9.08 8.20
N LYS A 2 -9.43 10.42 8.20
CA LYS A 2 -8.80 11.32 9.18
C LYS A 2 -8.94 10.89 10.66
N ALA A 3 -10.18 10.68 11.12
CA ALA A 3 -10.44 10.29 12.51
C ALA A 3 -9.78 8.95 12.90
N ILE A 4 -9.77 7.98 11.97
CA ILE A 4 -9.14 6.67 12.17
C ILE A 4 -7.62 6.85 12.31
N MET A 5 -7.00 7.60 11.39
CA MET A 5 -5.55 7.87 11.43
C MET A 5 -5.14 8.55 12.72
N LYS A 6 -5.91 9.56 13.16
CA LYS A 6 -5.67 10.26 14.43
C LYS A 6 -5.69 9.29 15.61
N SER A 7 -6.72 8.45 15.69
CA SER A 7 -6.85 7.43 16.73
C SER A 7 -5.69 6.45 16.73
N LEU A 8 -5.27 5.95 15.56
CA LEU A 8 -4.15 5.00 15.45
C LEU A 8 -2.80 5.62 15.83
N ILE A 9 -2.55 6.86 15.42
CA ILE A 9 -1.31 7.59 15.78
C ILE A 9 -1.25 7.82 17.29
N GLN A 10 -2.35 8.28 17.90
CA GLN A 10 -2.42 8.46 19.36
C GLN A 10 -2.28 7.13 20.11
N GLN A 11 -2.85 6.04 19.58
CA GLN A 11 -2.64 4.71 20.15
C GLN A 11 -1.17 4.31 20.09
N TYR A 12 -0.50 4.48 18.95
CA TYR A 12 0.92 4.19 18.81
C TYR A 12 1.76 5.00 19.81
N GLU A 13 1.52 6.31 19.88
CA GLU A 13 2.24 7.21 20.78
C GLU A 13 2.06 6.84 22.25
N ARG A 14 0.83 6.48 22.67
CA ARG A 14 0.57 5.98 24.03
C ARG A 14 1.37 4.72 24.38
N HIS A 15 1.60 3.84 23.40
CA HIS A 15 2.32 2.59 23.63
C HIS A 15 3.84 2.73 23.51
N ARG A 16 4.33 3.68 22.71
CA ARG A 16 5.76 3.84 22.39
C ARG A 16 6.41 5.04 23.06
N GLY A 17 5.62 5.99 23.54
CA GLY A 17 6.07 7.26 24.14
C GLY A 17 6.39 8.36 23.12
N TYR A 18 6.25 8.09 21.83
CA TYR A 18 6.50 9.04 20.75
C TYR A 18 5.63 8.69 19.52
N PRO A 19 5.24 9.69 18.70
CA PRO A 19 4.47 9.44 17.48
C PRO A 19 5.35 8.77 16.42
N PRO A 20 4.77 7.99 15.47
CA PRO A 20 5.56 7.27 14.48
C PRO A 20 6.23 8.24 13.50
N ASN A 21 7.53 8.04 13.23
CA ASN A 21 8.26 8.86 12.25
C ASN A 21 7.92 8.50 10.80
N ALA A 22 7.36 7.31 10.56
CA ALA A 22 6.98 6.82 9.25
C ALA A 22 5.66 6.05 9.33
N ILE A 23 4.83 6.20 8.30
CA ILE A 23 3.55 5.52 8.12
C ILE A 23 3.60 4.82 6.75
N VAL A 24 3.39 3.51 6.74
CA VAL A 24 3.25 2.72 5.51
C VAL A 24 1.80 2.25 5.45
N MET A 25 1.07 2.70 4.43
CA MET A 25 -0.33 2.41 4.22
C MET A 25 -0.50 1.46 3.04
N TYR A 26 -1.00 0.26 3.31
CA TYR A 26 -1.47 -0.66 2.28
C TYR A 26 -2.97 -0.47 2.07
N ARG A 27 -3.36 -0.04 0.88
CA ARG A 27 -4.74 0.26 0.53
C ARG A 27 -5.29 -0.75 -0.47
N ASP A 28 -6.15 -1.64 0.00
CA ASP A 28 -6.86 -2.62 -0.82
C ASP A 28 -8.23 -2.08 -1.27
N GLY A 29 -8.70 -2.46 -2.45
CA GLY A 29 -10.07 -2.17 -2.91
C GLY A 29 -10.25 -0.80 -3.55
N ILE A 30 -9.35 -0.41 -4.45
CA ILE A 30 -9.53 0.73 -5.37
C ILE A 30 -9.37 0.19 -6.79
N SER A 31 -10.20 0.65 -7.73
CA SER A 31 -10.00 0.39 -9.16
C SER A 31 -8.95 1.35 -9.74
N GLU A 32 -8.24 0.94 -10.79
CA GLU A 32 -7.17 1.75 -11.40
C GLU A 32 -7.64 3.15 -11.81
N SER A 33 -8.85 3.26 -12.36
CA SER A 33 -9.47 4.54 -12.75
C SER A 33 -9.72 5.50 -11.59
N GLU A 34 -9.75 5.01 -10.35
CA GLU A 34 -10.04 5.81 -9.15
C GLU A 34 -8.78 6.16 -8.36
N PHE A 35 -7.61 5.63 -8.75
CA PHE A 35 -6.37 5.74 -7.98
C PHE A 35 -6.04 7.18 -7.60
N ASP A 36 -5.92 8.09 -8.57
CA ASP A 36 -5.53 9.48 -8.30
C ASP A 36 -6.54 10.22 -7.41
N THR A 37 -7.83 10.00 -7.65
CA THR A 37 -8.89 10.68 -6.90
C THR A 37 -8.94 10.19 -5.45
N VAL A 38 -8.87 8.87 -5.24
CA VAL A 38 -8.92 8.30 -3.89
C VAL A 38 -7.61 8.58 -3.15
N PHE A 39 -6.46 8.44 -3.82
CA PHE A 39 -5.15 8.79 -3.26
C PHE A 39 -5.13 10.24 -2.77
N GLY A 40 -5.54 11.22 -3.60
CA GLY A 40 -5.55 12.63 -3.22
C GLY A 40 -6.42 12.92 -1.99
N LYS A 41 -7.63 12.34 -1.94
CA LYS A 41 -8.55 12.49 -0.80
C LYS A 41 -8.01 11.84 0.48
N GLU A 42 -7.51 10.61 0.38
CA GLU A 42 -7.00 9.86 1.54
C GLU A 42 -5.69 10.47 2.07
N LEU A 43 -4.77 10.84 1.19
CA LEU A 43 -3.52 11.52 1.52
C LEU A 43 -3.77 12.83 2.27
N THR A 44 -4.72 13.64 1.78
CA THR A 44 -5.11 14.89 2.43
C THR A 44 -5.65 14.62 3.84
N ALA A 45 -6.56 13.66 3.97
CA ALA A 45 -7.11 13.29 5.27
C ALA A 45 -6.06 12.76 6.27
N ILE A 46 -5.04 12.02 5.80
CA ILE A 46 -3.92 11.55 6.64
C ILE A 46 -3.07 12.74 7.11
N ARG A 47 -2.74 13.66 6.20
CA ARG A 47 -1.94 14.86 6.52
C ARG A 47 -2.67 15.77 7.50
N GLU A 48 -3.96 16.01 7.30
CA GLU A 48 -4.79 16.76 8.25
C GLU A 48 -4.81 16.11 9.63
N ALA A 49 -4.92 14.78 9.73
CA ALA A 49 -4.85 14.08 11.00
C ALA A 49 -3.53 14.36 11.74
N CYS A 50 -2.41 14.36 11.00
CA CYS A 50 -1.09 14.65 11.56
C CYS A 50 -0.99 16.09 12.06
N VAL A 51 -1.44 17.06 11.27
CA VAL A 51 -1.44 18.50 11.62
C VAL A 51 -2.31 18.78 12.85
N GLU A 52 -3.48 18.14 12.95
CA GLU A 52 -4.37 18.28 14.12
C GLU A 52 -3.78 17.71 15.41
N LEU A 53 -2.87 16.74 15.32
CA LEU A 53 -2.16 16.22 16.50
C LEU A 53 -1.01 17.13 16.91
N SER A 54 -0.26 17.63 15.94
CA SER A 54 0.78 18.63 16.16
C SER A 54 1.08 19.38 14.86
N PRO A 55 1.12 20.72 14.87
CA PRO A 55 1.40 21.52 13.67
C PRO A 55 2.74 21.19 13.00
N VAL A 56 3.72 20.69 13.76
CA VAL A 56 5.07 20.35 13.27
C VAL A 56 5.23 18.85 12.93
N TYR A 57 4.25 18.01 13.25
CA TYR A 57 4.35 16.58 13.00
C TYR A 57 4.14 16.28 11.50
N ARG A 58 5.21 15.79 10.86
CA ARG A 58 5.28 15.47 9.43
C ARG A 58 5.99 14.12 9.23
N PRO A 59 5.28 13.00 9.46
CA PRO A 59 5.89 11.68 9.27
C PRO A 59 6.15 11.42 7.78
N TYR A 60 7.13 10.55 7.48
CA TYR A 60 7.25 9.96 6.16
C TYR A 60 6.01 9.13 5.86
N LEU A 61 5.48 9.22 4.65
CA LEU A 61 4.29 8.49 4.24
C LEU A 61 4.54 7.73 2.95
N THR A 62 4.37 6.41 3.01
CA THR A 62 4.38 5.53 1.85
C THR A 62 2.96 4.98 1.67
N TYR A 63 2.40 5.17 0.49
CA TYR A 63 1.05 4.74 0.15
C TYR A 63 1.13 3.69 -0.97
N ILE A 64 0.70 2.47 -0.68
CA ILE A 64 0.82 1.31 -1.56
C ILE A 64 -0.59 0.81 -1.85
N VAL A 65 -1.02 0.92 -3.10
CA VAL A 65 -2.29 0.32 -3.53
C VAL A 65 -2.08 -1.16 -3.75
N VAL A 66 -2.95 -1.98 -3.16
CA VAL A 66 -2.93 -3.44 -3.30
C VAL A 66 -4.13 -3.82 -4.15
N ASN A 67 -3.88 -4.43 -5.31
CA ASN A 67 -4.92 -4.97 -6.17
C ASN A 67 -4.79 -6.49 -6.26
N LYS A 68 -5.79 -7.22 -5.74
CA LYS A 68 -5.84 -8.69 -5.81
C LYS A 68 -6.72 -9.22 -6.95
N ARG A 69 -7.50 -8.34 -7.59
CA ARG A 69 -8.52 -8.70 -8.58
C ARG A 69 -8.13 -8.14 -9.94
N HIS A 70 -7.11 -8.74 -10.55
CA HIS A 70 -6.61 -8.40 -11.87
C HIS A 70 -6.56 -9.63 -12.79
N HIS A 71 -6.33 -9.41 -14.08
CA HIS A 71 -6.26 -10.46 -15.09
C HIS A 71 -4.84 -11.00 -15.33
N THR A 72 -3.80 -10.36 -14.79
CA THR A 72 -2.40 -10.83 -14.88
C THR A 72 -2.22 -12.20 -14.22
N ARG A 73 -1.52 -13.12 -14.88
CA ARG A 73 -1.19 -14.47 -14.38
C ARG A 73 0.27 -14.78 -14.69
N PHE A 74 0.96 -15.41 -13.74
CA PHE A 74 2.36 -15.81 -13.88
C PHE A 74 2.49 -17.33 -13.79
N PHE A 75 3.31 -17.91 -14.67
CA PHE A 75 3.61 -19.34 -14.72
C PHE A 75 5.14 -19.52 -14.85
N PRO A 76 5.73 -20.55 -14.22
CA PRO A 76 7.10 -20.93 -14.51
C PRO A 76 7.25 -21.38 -15.98
N MET A 77 8.38 -21.07 -16.62
CA MET A 77 8.59 -21.30 -18.08
C MET A 77 8.27 -22.73 -18.57
N ASN A 78 8.48 -23.74 -17.73
CA ASN A 78 8.34 -25.16 -18.11
C ASN A 78 7.28 -25.90 -17.27
N SER A 79 6.28 -25.18 -16.73
CA SER A 79 5.29 -25.78 -15.83
C SER A 79 3.99 -24.98 -15.80
N GLU A 80 2.86 -25.68 -15.86
CA GLU A 80 1.52 -25.09 -15.68
C GLU A 80 1.13 -24.89 -14.21
N LYS A 81 2.01 -25.24 -13.27
CA LYS A 81 1.80 -25.01 -11.84
C LYS A 81 1.88 -23.52 -11.50
N ASN A 82 1.27 -23.15 -10.37
CA ASN A 82 1.43 -21.82 -9.79
C ASN A 82 2.90 -21.51 -9.50
N VAL A 83 3.25 -20.22 -9.60
CA VAL A 83 4.54 -19.72 -9.11
C VAL A 83 4.69 -19.94 -7.60
N GLN A 84 5.92 -19.97 -7.11
CA GLN A 84 6.18 -20.15 -5.68
C GLN A 84 5.70 -18.93 -4.88
N ALA A 85 5.37 -19.16 -3.61
CA ALA A 85 5.17 -18.06 -2.67
C ALA A 85 6.47 -17.25 -2.56
N GLY A 86 6.37 -15.93 -2.60
CA GLY A 86 7.51 -15.01 -2.62
C GLY A 86 8.00 -14.62 -4.02
N THR A 87 7.41 -15.12 -5.11
CA THR A 87 7.74 -14.65 -6.46
C THR A 87 7.37 -13.17 -6.62
N VAL A 88 8.36 -12.35 -6.99
CA VAL A 88 8.23 -10.93 -7.30
C VAL A 88 8.49 -10.72 -8.79
N VAL A 89 7.68 -9.87 -9.43
CA VAL A 89 7.87 -9.41 -10.81
C VAL A 89 7.79 -7.90 -10.85
N ASP A 90 8.91 -7.24 -11.11
CA ASP A 90 9.11 -5.79 -11.16
C ASP A 90 9.74 -5.32 -12.50
N SER A 91 9.76 -6.20 -13.51
CA SER A 91 10.32 -5.90 -14.83
C SER A 91 9.46 -4.89 -15.59
N HIS A 92 10.11 -3.86 -16.16
CA HIS A 92 9.47 -2.81 -16.96
C HIS A 92 8.70 -3.30 -18.19
N ASP A 93 8.93 -4.54 -18.66
CA ASP A 93 8.19 -5.13 -19.78
C ASP A 93 6.74 -5.51 -19.42
N ILE A 94 6.42 -5.63 -18.12
CA ILE A 94 5.13 -6.10 -17.60
C ILE A 94 4.48 -5.07 -16.68
N THR A 95 5.28 -4.39 -15.87
CA THR A 95 4.81 -3.36 -14.94
C THR A 95 4.51 -2.05 -15.66
N ASN A 96 3.92 -1.09 -14.96
CA ASN A 96 3.63 0.22 -15.53
C ASN A 96 4.94 0.96 -15.87
N PRO A 97 5.07 1.57 -17.06
CA PRO A 97 6.28 2.26 -17.47
C PRO A 97 6.52 3.61 -16.76
N THR A 98 5.50 4.17 -16.10
CA THR A 98 5.55 5.51 -15.50
C THR A 98 5.31 5.52 -14.00
N THR A 99 4.71 4.46 -13.43
CA THR A 99 4.48 4.34 -11.99
C THR A 99 5.39 3.29 -11.37
N TYR A 100 5.52 3.32 -10.05
CA TYR A 100 6.30 2.33 -9.32
C TYR A 100 5.37 1.21 -8.81
N ASP A 101 5.25 0.16 -9.60
CA ASP A 101 4.44 -1.02 -9.30
C ASP A 101 5.25 -2.32 -9.45
N PHE A 102 4.75 -3.37 -8.79
CA PHE A 102 5.30 -4.72 -8.86
C PHE A 102 4.20 -5.72 -8.55
N TYR A 103 4.36 -6.94 -9.04
CA TYR A 103 3.54 -8.07 -8.63
C TYR A 103 4.27 -8.89 -7.57
N LEU A 104 3.52 -9.33 -6.55
CA LEU A 104 4.01 -10.24 -5.53
C LEU A 104 3.01 -11.37 -5.33
N ASN A 105 3.41 -12.59 -5.65
CA ASN A 105 2.68 -13.78 -5.23
C ASN A 105 3.09 -14.15 -3.80
N SER A 106 2.45 -13.54 -2.80
CA SER A 106 2.84 -13.71 -1.38
C SER A 106 2.40 -15.02 -0.73
N HIS A 107 1.61 -15.84 -1.43
CA HIS A 107 0.98 -17.02 -0.85
C HIS A 107 1.15 -18.25 -1.73
N HIS A 108 1.13 -19.41 -1.08
CA HIS A 108 1.04 -20.67 -1.78
C HIS A 108 -0.43 -20.95 -2.08
N ALA A 109 -0.77 -21.12 -3.35
CA ALA A 109 -2.04 -21.69 -3.76
C ALA A 109 -1.84 -23.21 -3.87
N ALA A 110 -2.22 -23.94 -2.82
CA ALA A 110 -2.33 -25.39 -2.90
C ALA A 110 -3.48 -25.74 -3.85
N LEU A 111 -3.20 -26.64 -4.79
CA LEU A 111 -4.22 -27.29 -5.61
C LEU A 111 -5.22 -28.04 -4.73
#